data_AF-V9GDG1-F1
#
_entry.id   AF-V9GDG1-F1
#
_cell.length_a   1.000
_cell.length_b   1.000
_cell.length_c   1.000
_cell.angle_alpha   90.00
_cell.angle_beta   90.00
_cell.angle_gamma   90.00
#
_symmetry.space_group_name_H-M   'P 1'
#
loop_
_entity.id
_entity.type
_entity.pdbx_description
1 polymer ?
#
loop_
_entity_poly.entity_id
_entity_poly.type
_entity_poly.pdbx_seq_one_letter_code
_entity_poly.pdbx_strand_id
1 'polypeptide(L)'
;MKQPMEKTDIAILGMGTALPVHSVAQTDIANLIASTLQDRPDLARFARRVFKSCGVEKRYTCESNYLDPVEECRYLPTGDESVIPSTEERMNTYKREALPLGIEAAGKALKDAGITAQRITHIITVSCTGQYQPGLDVMLIKQLGLSPRVNRLPLIFQGCAAGLKAIQMARDVVQGALARKCWLFA
;
A
#
# COMPACT_ATOMS: atom_id res chain seq x y z
N MET A 1 -21.93 -35.27 17.55
CA MET A 1 -22.86 -34.91 16.45
C MET A 1 -22.38 -33.57 15.87
N LYS A 2 -21.66 -33.55 14.74
CA LYS A 2 -21.29 -32.29 14.08
C LYS A 2 -22.55 -31.75 13.42
N GLN A 3 -23.09 -30.63 13.90
CA GLN A 3 -24.12 -29.91 13.14
C GLN A 3 -23.57 -29.63 11.74
N PRO A 4 -24.37 -29.80 10.67
CA PRO A 4 -23.92 -29.41 9.34
C PRO A 4 -23.66 -27.91 9.39
N MET A 5 -22.41 -27.52 9.15
CA MET A 5 -22.03 -26.12 9.01
C MET A 5 -22.81 -25.60 7.80
N GLU A 6 -23.84 -24.80 8.06
CA GLU A 6 -24.62 -24.11 7.04
C GLU A 6 -23.62 -23.38 6.13
N LYS A 7 -23.70 -23.59 4.81
CA LYS A 7 -22.77 -22.97 3.85
C LYS A 7 -22.92 -21.46 3.97
N THR A 8 -22.05 -20.81 4.71
CA THR A 8 -21.93 -19.36 4.72
C THR A 8 -21.30 -18.96 3.40
N ASP A 9 -22.04 -18.25 2.55
CA ASP A 9 -21.50 -17.65 1.35
C ASP A 9 -20.51 -16.54 1.75
N ILE A 10 -19.22 -16.86 1.69
CA ILE A 10 -18.14 -15.90 1.91
C ILE A 10 -17.91 -15.15 0.60
N ALA A 11 -17.99 -13.83 0.65
CA ALA A 11 -17.79 -12.97 -0.51
C ALA A 11 -17.12 -11.66 -0.15
N ILE A 12 -16.49 -11.04 -1.15
CA ILE A 12 -16.01 -9.65 -1.09
C ILE A 12 -17.22 -8.78 -1.36
N LEU A 13 -17.69 -8.01 -0.37
CA LEU A 13 -18.89 -7.17 -0.58
C LEU A 13 -18.57 -5.71 -0.92
N GLY A 14 -17.30 -5.29 -0.88
CA GLY A 14 -16.91 -3.97 -1.40
C GLY A 14 -15.41 -3.83 -1.56
N MET A 15 -15.00 -2.93 -2.47
CA MET A 15 -13.60 -2.66 -2.78
C MET A 15 -13.34 -1.15 -2.90
N GLY A 16 -12.12 -0.74 -2.56
CA GLY A 16 -11.70 0.65 -2.65
C GLY A 16 -10.20 0.77 -2.83
N THR A 17 -9.77 1.73 -3.66
CA THR A 17 -8.36 2.00 -3.94
C THR A 17 -8.08 3.48 -3.79
N ALA A 18 -6.86 3.81 -3.36
CA ALA A 18 -6.33 5.17 -3.28
C ALA A 18 -4.91 5.19 -3.85
N LEU A 19 -4.55 6.30 -4.48
CA LEU A 19 -3.24 6.52 -5.08
C LEU A 19 -2.68 7.84 -4.57
N PRO A 20 -1.36 7.94 -4.36
CA PRO A 20 -0.70 9.21 -4.07
C PRO A 20 -0.98 10.28 -5.14
N VAL A 21 -0.80 11.55 -4.78
CA VAL A 21 -1.12 12.67 -5.68
C VAL A 21 -0.16 12.81 -6.87
N HIS A 22 1.10 12.39 -6.70
CA HIS A 22 2.11 12.54 -7.75
C HIS A 22 2.04 11.37 -8.73
N SER A 23 1.68 11.65 -9.98
CA SER A 23 1.70 10.71 -11.09
C SER A 23 2.94 10.98 -11.95
N VAL A 24 3.67 9.94 -12.32
CA VAL A 24 4.85 10.03 -13.17
C VAL A 24 4.70 9.09 -14.35
N ALA A 25 4.91 9.58 -15.56
CA ALA A 25 4.92 8.72 -16.74
C ALA A 25 6.15 7.81 -16.71
N GLN A 26 5.99 6.59 -17.22
CA GLN A 26 7.07 5.61 -17.23
C GLN A 26 8.26 6.09 -18.09
N THR A 27 7.96 6.82 -19.16
CA THR A 27 8.96 7.46 -20.04
C THR A 27 9.81 8.48 -19.29
N ASP A 28 9.21 9.23 -18.38
CA ASP A 28 9.90 10.31 -17.67
C ASP A 28 10.88 9.73 -16.66
N ILE A 29 10.46 8.70 -15.91
CA ILE A 29 11.37 7.97 -15.01
C ILE A 29 12.49 7.29 -15.79
N ALA A 30 12.20 6.74 -16.97
CA ALA A 30 13.21 6.13 -17.82
C ALA A 30 14.24 7.15 -18.30
N ASN A 31 13.79 8.37 -18.67
CA ASN A 31 14.66 9.47 -19.06
C ASN A 31 15.51 9.94 -17.89
N LEU A 32 14.88 10.13 -16.74
CA LEU A 32 15.48 10.57 -15.48
C LEU A 32 16.58 9.61 -15.01
N ILE A 33 16.35 8.30 -15.05
CA ILE A 33 17.37 7.31 -14.70
C ILE A 33 18.47 7.25 -15.77
N ALA A 34 18.12 7.33 -17.05
CA ALA A 34 19.12 7.28 -18.11
C ALA A 34 20.04 8.51 -18.12
N SER A 35 19.59 9.68 -17.69
CA SER A 35 20.41 10.88 -17.58
C SER A 35 21.44 10.82 -16.44
N THR A 36 21.32 9.89 -15.49
CA THR A 36 22.36 9.63 -14.47
C THR A 36 23.43 8.65 -14.95
N LEU A 37 23.27 8.08 -16.14
CA LEU A 37 24.14 7.06 -16.72
C LEU A 37 24.89 7.55 -17.96
N GLN A 38 25.15 8.86 -18.07
CA GLN A 38 25.77 9.46 -19.26
C GLN A 38 27.13 8.84 -19.60
N ASP A 39 27.94 8.53 -18.58
CA ASP A 39 29.24 7.88 -18.74
C ASP A 39 29.14 6.37 -19.08
N ARG A 40 27.92 5.81 -19.10
CA ARG A 40 27.65 4.38 -19.32
C ARG A 40 26.51 4.20 -20.34
N PRO A 41 26.74 4.52 -21.62
CA PRO A 41 25.69 4.57 -22.65
C PRO A 41 24.97 3.23 -22.86
N ASP A 42 25.66 2.11 -22.71
CA ASP A 42 25.03 0.79 -22.81
C ASP A 42 24.06 0.52 -21.66
N LEU A 43 24.39 0.94 -20.43
CA LEU A 43 23.49 0.86 -19.29
C LEU A 43 22.30 1.81 -19.44
N ALA A 44 22.52 3.02 -19.93
CA ALA A 44 21.44 3.96 -20.23
C ALA A 44 20.44 3.38 -21.26
N ARG A 45 20.96 2.77 -22.34
CA ARG A 45 20.14 2.08 -23.35
C ARG A 45 19.39 0.90 -22.76
N PHE A 46 20.04 0.10 -21.92
CA PHE A 46 19.43 -1.03 -21.23
C PHE A 46 18.31 -0.58 -20.29
N ALA A 47 18.54 0.45 -19.46
CA ALA A 47 17.54 1.02 -18.56
C ALA A 47 16.28 1.43 -19.34
N ARG A 48 16.45 2.23 -20.41
CA ARG A 48 15.32 2.64 -21.28
C ARG A 48 14.54 1.45 -21.82
N ARG A 49 15.22 0.37 -22.22
CA ARG A 49 14.57 -0.86 -22.71
C ARG A 49 13.79 -1.58 -21.61
N VAL A 50 14.34 -1.68 -20.40
CA VAL A 50 13.65 -2.27 -19.24
C VAL A 50 12.36 -1.52 -18.94
N PHE A 51 12.43 -0.19 -18.81
CA PHE A 51 11.26 0.65 -18.53
C PHE A 51 10.21 0.61 -19.66
N LYS A 52 10.65 0.53 -20.93
CA LYS A 52 9.74 0.41 -22.09
C LYS A 52 9.03 -0.95 -22.15
N SER A 53 9.68 -2.01 -21.68
CA SER A 53 9.19 -3.40 -21.85
C SER A 53 8.43 -3.92 -20.64
N CYS A 54 8.32 -3.17 -19.54
CA CYS A 54 7.73 -3.65 -18.30
C CYS A 54 6.19 -3.54 -18.24
N GLY A 55 5.52 -3.09 -19.30
CA GLY A 55 4.06 -3.00 -19.36
C GLY A 55 3.43 -1.95 -18.45
N VAL A 56 4.19 -0.94 -18.01
CA VAL A 56 3.71 0.13 -17.13
C VAL A 56 3.69 1.45 -17.89
N GLU A 57 2.55 2.12 -17.93
CA GLU A 57 2.42 3.44 -18.57
C GLU A 57 2.75 4.58 -17.61
N LYS A 58 2.27 4.50 -16.37
CA LYS A 58 2.46 5.49 -15.31
C LYS A 58 2.52 4.86 -13.94
N ARG A 59 3.16 5.53 -12.99
CA ARG A 59 3.22 5.16 -11.58
C ARG A 59 2.85 6.35 -10.70
N TYR A 60 2.45 6.04 -9.47
CA TYR A 60 2.14 7.03 -8.46
C TYR A 60 3.14 6.94 -7.31
N THR A 61 3.51 8.08 -6.74
CA THR A 61 4.52 8.17 -5.67
C THR A 61 4.12 9.18 -4.61
N CYS A 62 4.49 8.93 -3.36
CA CYS A 62 4.38 9.95 -2.30
C CYS A 62 5.62 10.84 -2.21
N GLU A 63 6.60 10.60 -3.06
CA GLU A 63 7.85 11.33 -3.12
C GLU A 63 7.85 12.25 -4.34
N SER A 64 7.68 13.56 -4.11
CA SER A 64 7.65 14.56 -5.16
C SER A 64 9.01 14.74 -5.84
N ASN A 65 10.13 14.38 -5.18
CA ASN A 65 11.46 14.52 -5.77
C ASN A 65 11.69 13.71 -7.05
N TYR A 66 10.83 12.76 -7.38
CA TYR A 66 10.85 12.09 -8.68
C TYR A 66 10.24 12.92 -9.83
N LEU A 67 9.60 14.04 -9.51
CA LEU A 67 9.06 15.01 -10.46
C LEU A 67 10.00 16.22 -10.66
N ASP A 68 10.92 16.43 -9.73
CA ASP A 68 11.88 17.53 -9.76
C ASP A 68 13.01 17.23 -10.76
N PRO A 69 13.81 18.25 -11.17
CA PRO A 69 15.02 18.03 -11.98
C PRO A 69 15.96 16.98 -11.38
N VAL A 70 16.78 16.35 -12.23
CA VAL A 70 17.69 15.25 -11.87
C VAL A 70 18.62 15.62 -10.70
N GLU A 71 19.05 16.89 -10.69
CA GLU A 71 19.97 17.48 -9.72
C GLU A 71 19.34 17.64 -8.33
N GLU A 72 18.00 17.71 -8.26
CA GLU A 72 17.24 17.87 -7.02
C GLU A 72 16.68 16.54 -6.51
N CYS A 73 16.72 15.48 -7.33
CA CYS A 73 16.22 14.16 -6.96
C CYS A 73 17.16 13.45 -5.99
N ARG A 74 16.85 13.54 -4.69
CA ARG A 74 17.62 12.93 -3.58
C ARG A 74 17.72 11.39 -3.62
N TYR A 75 16.99 10.74 -4.52
CA TYR A 75 16.98 9.27 -4.66
C TYR A 75 17.81 8.77 -5.86
N LEU A 76 18.41 9.69 -6.63
CA LEU A 76 19.29 9.36 -7.73
C LEU A 76 20.76 9.56 -7.34
N PRO A 77 21.68 8.77 -7.90
CA PRO A 77 23.11 8.89 -7.62
C PRO A 77 23.74 10.00 -8.48
N THR A 78 23.30 11.25 -8.30
CA THR A 78 23.63 12.39 -9.18
C THR A 78 24.55 13.42 -8.53
N GLY A 79 24.92 13.24 -7.25
CA GLY A 79 25.72 14.21 -6.53
C GLY A 79 26.14 13.73 -5.14
N ASP A 80 26.06 14.63 -4.17
CA ASP A 80 26.48 14.40 -2.78
C ASP A 80 25.63 13.31 -2.11
N GLU A 81 26.26 12.21 -1.67
CA GLU A 81 25.57 11.14 -0.95
C GLU A 81 24.97 11.61 0.38
N SER A 82 25.45 12.74 0.94
CA SER A 82 24.92 13.32 2.18
C SER A 82 23.45 13.77 2.05
N VAL A 83 22.96 14.03 0.83
CA VAL A 83 21.57 14.44 0.61
C VAL A 83 20.60 13.26 0.48
N ILE A 84 21.10 12.03 0.38
CA ILE A 84 20.25 10.83 0.24
C ILE A 84 19.38 10.67 1.50
N PRO A 85 18.04 10.49 1.37
CA PRO A 85 17.18 10.42 2.53
C PRO A 85 17.53 9.22 3.41
N SER A 86 17.73 9.52 4.69
CA SER A 86 17.96 8.54 5.74
C SER A 86 16.76 7.60 5.90
N THR A 87 16.97 6.46 6.57
CA THR A 87 15.88 5.55 6.93
C THR A 87 14.80 6.25 7.75
N GLU A 88 15.20 7.17 8.65
CA GLU A 88 14.26 7.94 9.46
C GLU A 88 13.38 8.86 8.61
N GLU A 89 13.96 9.62 7.68
CA GLU A 89 13.21 10.47 6.75
C GLU A 89 12.22 9.65 5.91
N ARG A 90 12.66 8.50 5.38
CA ARG A 90 11.79 7.59 4.60
C ARG A 90 10.63 7.07 5.46
N MET A 91 10.88 6.70 6.71
CA MET A 91 9.83 6.26 7.64
C MET A 91 8.87 7.40 8.02
N ASN A 92 9.37 8.64 8.15
CA ASN A 92 8.53 9.81 8.39
C ASN A 92 7.61 10.09 7.20
N THR A 93 8.10 9.98 5.97
CA THR A 93 7.26 10.03 4.77
C THR A 93 6.22 8.90 4.78
N TYR A 94 6.61 7.65 5.04
CA TYR A 94 5.65 6.56 5.13
C TYR A 94 4.56 6.82 6.20
N LYS A 95 4.94 7.26 7.40
CA LYS A 95 4.00 7.57 8.49
C LYS A 95 3.01 8.68 8.12
N ARG A 96 3.47 9.69 7.40
CA ARG A 96 2.64 10.82 6.93
C ARG A 96 1.64 10.38 5.86
N GLU A 97 2.09 9.56 4.92
CA GLU A 97 1.37 9.30 3.66
C GLU A 97 0.51 8.03 3.70
N ALA A 98 0.90 7.01 4.46
CA ALA A 98 0.19 5.73 4.50
C ALA A 98 -1.22 5.86 5.10
N LEU A 99 -1.39 6.71 6.12
CA LEU A 99 -2.66 6.86 6.82
C LEU A 99 -3.74 7.51 5.93
N PRO A 100 -3.51 8.67 5.28
CA PRO A 100 -4.50 9.25 4.36
C PRO A 100 -4.92 8.30 3.24
N LEU A 101 -3.96 7.59 2.62
CA LEU A 101 -4.24 6.61 1.56
C LEU A 101 -5.09 5.45 2.08
N GLY A 102 -4.75 4.94 3.26
CA GLY A 102 -5.52 3.88 3.91
C GLY A 102 -6.94 4.33 4.26
N ILE A 103 -7.13 5.56 4.75
CA ILE A 103 -8.47 6.12 5.04
C ILE A 103 -9.29 6.25 3.76
N GLU A 104 -8.70 6.78 2.68
CA GLU A 104 -9.41 6.98 1.42
C GLU A 104 -9.82 5.65 0.78
N ALA A 105 -8.89 4.71 0.64
CA ALA A 105 -9.18 3.37 0.13
C ALA A 105 -10.24 2.70 1.00
N ALA A 106 -10.14 2.88 2.32
CA ALA A 106 -11.05 2.25 3.24
C ALA A 106 -12.46 2.81 3.22
N GLY A 107 -12.59 4.13 3.21
CA GLY A 107 -13.87 4.82 3.06
C GLY A 107 -14.57 4.42 1.77
N LYS A 108 -13.82 4.29 0.65
CA LYS A 108 -14.39 3.82 -0.62
C LYS A 108 -14.94 2.40 -0.53
N ALA A 109 -14.21 1.46 0.06
CA ALA A 109 -14.70 0.09 0.18
C ALA A 109 -15.89 -0.04 1.14
N LEU A 110 -15.92 0.71 2.25
CA LEU A 110 -17.07 0.75 3.16
C LEU A 110 -18.32 1.28 2.44
N LYS A 111 -18.15 2.33 1.63
CA LYS A 111 -19.22 2.93 0.84
C LYS A 111 -19.72 1.96 -0.23
N ASP A 112 -18.81 1.31 -0.97
CA ASP A 112 -19.14 0.30 -1.98
C ASP A 112 -19.90 -0.89 -1.37
N ALA A 113 -19.49 -1.33 -0.18
CA ALA A 113 -20.18 -2.39 0.57
C ALA A 113 -21.52 -1.97 1.18
N GLY A 114 -21.83 -0.67 1.26
CA GLY A 114 -23.02 -0.17 1.94
C GLY A 114 -23.02 -0.46 3.45
N ILE A 115 -21.85 -0.44 4.10
CA ILE A 115 -21.67 -0.86 5.50
C ILE A 115 -21.05 0.24 6.34
N THR A 116 -21.53 0.36 7.57
CA THR A 116 -20.96 1.29 8.56
C THR A 116 -19.73 0.71 9.23
N ALA A 117 -18.77 1.58 9.56
CA ALA A 117 -17.51 1.20 10.20
C ALA A 117 -17.70 0.42 11.52
N GLN A 118 -18.79 0.67 12.26
CA GLN A 118 -19.05 0.01 13.54
C GLN A 118 -19.37 -1.49 13.40
N ARG A 119 -19.72 -1.97 12.19
CA ARG A 119 -19.96 -3.39 11.92
C ARG A 119 -18.69 -4.20 11.67
N ILE A 120 -17.55 -3.54 11.52
CA ILE A 120 -16.27 -4.18 11.23
C ILE A 120 -15.75 -4.86 12.50
N THR A 121 -15.46 -6.15 12.40
CA THR A 121 -15.04 -6.99 13.53
C THR A 121 -13.53 -7.29 13.56
N HIS A 122 -12.88 -7.23 12.40
CA HIS A 122 -11.44 -7.43 12.25
C HIS A 122 -10.89 -6.42 11.25
N ILE A 123 -9.61 -6.08 11.38
CA ILE A 123 -8.84 -5.30 10.42
C ILE A 123 -7.49 -5.99 10.19
N ILE A 124 -7.15 -6.26 8.93
CA ILE A 124 -5.90 -6.90 8.53
C ILE A 124 -5.11 -5.92 7.67
N THR A 125 -4.23 -5.12 8.26
CA THR A 125 -3.41 -4.18 7.47
C THR A 125 -2.22 -4.90 6.86
N VAL A 126 -1.85 -4.51 5.63
CA VAL A 126 -0.70 -5.10 4.93
C VAL A 126 0.24 -3.99 4.49
N SER A 127 1.53 -4.11 4.82
CA SER A 127 2.55 -3.21 4.28
C SER A 127 3.93 -3.83 4.29
N CYS A 128 4.68 -3.67 3.22
CA CYS A 128 6.11 -4.00 3.16
C CYS A 128 7.01 -2.76 3.03
N THR A 129 6.42 -1.56 3.10
CA THR A 129 7.13 -0.30 2.86
C THR A 129 7.74 0.27 4.14
N GLY A 130 7.01 0.22 5.26
CA GLY A 130 7.46 0.80 6.52
C GLY A 130 6.60 0.39 7.71
N GLN A 131 7.06 0.79 8.90
CA GLN A 131 6.36 0.55 10.17
C GLN A 131 6.56 1.71 11.13
N TYR A 132 5.56 1.97 11.99
CA TYR A 132 5.64 2.92 13.09
C TYR A 132 4.72 2.46 14.22
N GLN A 133 4.88 3.01 15.43
CA GLN A 133 4.06 2.68 16.59
C GLN A 133 3.45 3.94 17.23
N PRO A 134 2.14 3.95 17.59
CA PRO A 134 1.13 2.94 17.26
C PRO A 134 0.94 2.73 15.75
N GLY A 135 0.70 1.49 15.33
CA GLY A 135 0.68 1.08 13.92
C GLY A 135 -0.43 1.69 13.07
N LEU A 136 -0.31 1.52 11.76
CA LEU A 136 -1.31 1.96 10.77
C LEU A 136 -2.71 1.41 11.09
N ASP A 137 -2.79 0.16 11.56
CA ASP A 137 -4.03 -0.47 12.02
C ASP A 137 -4.70 0.32 13.15
N VAL A 138 -3.94 0.74 14.16
CA VAL A 138 -4.46 1.54 15.29
C VAL A 138 -4.95 2.90 14.80
N MET A 139 -4.19 3.53 13.91
CA MET A 139 -4.54 4.83 13.37
C MET A 139 -5.81 4.77 12.51
N LEU A 140 -5.95 3.76 11.66
CA LEU A 140 -7.14 3.54 10.84
C LEU A 140 -8.38 3.30 11.69
N ILE A 141 -8.27 2.56 12.80
CA ILE A 141 -9.38 2.35 13.75
C ILE A 141 -9.93 3.66 14.27
N LYS A 142 -9.03 4.53 14.73
CA LYS A 142 -9.41 5.84 15.25
C LYS A 142 -10.04 6.72 14.17
N GLN A 143 -9.42 6.78 12.98
CA GLN A 143 -9.83 7.71 11.92
C GLN A 143 -11.11 7.29 11.18
N LEU A 144 -11.34 5.98 11.02
CA LEU A 144 -12.55 5.44 10.38
C LEU A 144 -13.72 5.25 11.37
N GLY A 145 -13.49 5.48 12.67
CA GLY A 145 -14.51 5.25 13.70
C GLY A 145 -14.89 3.78 13.87
N LEU A 146 -13.93 2.87 13.66
CA LEU A 146 -14.11 1.43 13.88
C LEU A 146 -14.34 1.16 15.38
N SER A 147 -14.91 0.00 15.69
CA SER A 147 -15.07 -0.42 17.09
C SER A 147 -13.70 -0.50 17.80
N PRO A 148 -13.54 0.01 19.03
CA PRO A 148 -12.33 -0.20 19.82
C PRO A 148 -12.04 -1.68 20.15
N ARG A 149 -13.02 -2.57 19.96
CA ARG A 149 -12.92 -4.02 20.17
C ARG A 149 -12.57 -4.80 18.90
N VAL A 150 -12.31 -4.11 17.78
CA VAL A 150 -11.93 -4.75 16.53
C VAL A 150 -10.63 -5.54 16.71
N ASN A 151 -10.60 -6.77 16.20
CA ASN A 151 -9.40 -7.58 16.22
C ASN A 151 -8.42 -7.07 15.16
N ARG A 152 -7.16 -6.86 15.56
CA ARG A 152 -6.11 -6.28 14.69
C ARG A 152 -5.15 -7.35 14.25
N LEU A 153 -4.87 -7.40 12.95
CA LEU A 153 -3.98 -8.39 12.33
C LEU A 153 -3.00 -7.69 11.37
N PRO A 154 -2.02 -6.92 11.88
CA PRO A 154 -1.03 -6.25 11.03
C PRO A 154 -0.04 -7.26 10.42
N LEU A 155 0.03 -7.31 9.10
CA LEU A 155 0.97 -8.11 8.31
C LEU A 155 2.05 -7.20 7.70
N ILE A 156 3.17 -7.09 8.40
CA ILE A 156 4.27 -6.20 8.00
C ILE A 156 5.44 -7.00 7.41
N PHE A 157 6.10 -6.46 6.38
CA PHE A 157 7.31 -7.02 5.73
C PHE A 157 7.12 -8.39 5.07
N GLN A 158 5.91 -8.72 4.61
CA GLN A 158 5.60 -9.98 3.92
C GLN A 158 5.70 -9.89 2.37
N GLY A 159 6.06 -8.72 1.84
CA GLY A 159 6.23 -8.46 0.41
C GLY A 159 4.95 -8.62 -0.42
N CYS A 160 5.11 -8.81 -1.73
CA CYS A 160 4.00 -8.82 -2.69
C CYS A 160 2.95 -9.92 -2.44
N ALA A 161 3.35 -11.06 -1.87
CA ALA A 161 2.44 -12.16 -1.57
C ALA A 161 1.48 -11.89 -0.40
N ALA A 162 1.72 -10.81 0.36
CA ALA A 162 0.98 -10.51 1.58
C ALA A 162 -0.50 -10.20 1.34
N GLY A 163 -0.85 -9.59 0.19
CA GLY A 163 -2.24 -9.26 -0.14
C GLY A 163 -3.12 -10.51 -0.27
N LEU A 164 -2.64 -11.54 -0.98
CA LEU A 164 -3.39 -12.80 -1.11
C LEU A 164 -3.44 -13.56 0.22
N LYS A 165 -2.36 -13.53 1.01
CA LYS A 165 -2.36 -14.09 2.37
C LYS A 165 -3.39 -13.40 3.26
N ALA A 166 -3.52 -12.07 3.19
CA ALA A 166 -4.53 -11.33 3.93
C ALA A 166 -5.95 -11.73 3.55
N ILE A 167 -6.23 -11.92 2.26
CA ILE A 167 -7.52 -12.42 1.77
C ILE A 167 -7.80 -13.84 2.29
N GLN A 168 -6.81 -14.73 2.25
CA GLN A 168 -6.93 -16.09 2.80
C GLN A 168 -7.22 -16.06 4.30
N MET A 169 -6.47 -15.26 5.07
CA MET A 169 -6.71 -15.08 6.51
C MET A 169 -8.09 -14.50 6.78
N ALA A 170 -8.55 -13.53 6.00
CA ALA A 170 -9.89 -12.97 6.12
C ALA A 170 -10.96 -14.05 5.91
N ARG A 171 -10.83 -14.88 4.86
CA ARG A 171 -11.73 -16.01 4.60
C ARG A 171 -11.75 -16.98 5.78
N ASP A 172 -10.59 -17.39 6.27
CA ASP A 172 -10.49 -18.38 7.35
C ASP A 172 -11.09 -17.83 8.67
N VAL A 173 -10.91 -16.53 8.94
CA VAL A 173 -11.56 -15.83 10.06
C VAL A 173 -13.08 -15.78 9.90
N VAL A 174 -13.61 -15.46 8.70
CA VAL A 174 -15.07 -15.49 8.44
C VAL A 174 -15.62 -16.89 8.65
N GLN A 175 -14.94 -17.90 8.09
CA GLN A 175 -15.40 -19.28 8.13
C GLN A 175 -15.41 -19.85 9.55
N GLY A 176 -14.41 -19.52 10.36
CA GLY A 176 -14.32 -19.97 11.75
C GLY A 176 -15.25 -19.23 12.72
N ALA A 177 -15.80 -18.07 12.34
CA ALA A 177 -16.64 -17.26 13.20
C ALA A 177 -18.13 -17.58 13.01
N LEU A 178 -18.67 -18.45 13.87
CA LEU A 178 -20.07 -18.90 13.92
C LEU A 178 -21.16 -17.79 13.92
N ALA A 179 -20.82 -16.49 13.98
CA ALA A 179 -21.80 -15.40 13.99
C ALA A 179 -21.27 -14.01 13.55
N ARG A 180 -20.10 -13.89 12.90
CA ARG A 180 -19.47 -12.56 12.67
C ARG A 180 -19.12 -12.30 11.21
N LYS A 181 -19.70 -11.22 10.67
CA LYS A 181 -19.33 -10.63 9.37
C LYS A 181 -17.93 -10.01 9.51
N CYS A 182 -16.94 -10.58 8.82
CA CYS A 182 -15.57 -10.06 8.78
C CYS A 182 -15.39 -9.20 7.52
N TRP A 183 -14.60 -8.15 7.61
CA TRP A 183 -14.43 -7.19 6.52
C TRP A 183 -12.97 -6.74 6.46
N LEU A 184 -12.37 -6.90 5.28
CA LEU A 184 -10.94 -6.71 5.04
C LEU A 184 -10.62 -5.25 4.68
N PHE A 185 -9.52 -4.73 5.21
CA PHE A 185 -8.81 -3.58 4.66
C PHE A 185 -7.37 -3.94 4.34
N ALA A 186 -7.11 -4.32 3.09
CA ALA A 186 -5.76 -4.44 2.55
C ALA A 186 -5.28 -3.08 2.02
#